data_AF-A0A0B7MP24-F1
#
_entry.id   AF-A0A0B7MP24-F1
#
_cell.length_a   1.000
_cell.length_b   1.000
_cell.length_c   1.000
_cell.angle_alpha   90.00
_cell.angle_beta   90.00
_cell.angle_gamma   90.00
#
_symmetry.space_group_name_H-M   'P 1'
#
loop_
_entity.id
_entity.type
_entity.pdbx_description
1 polymer ?
#
loop_
_entity_poly.entity_id
_entity_poly.type
_entity_poly.pdbx_seq_one_letter_code
_entity_poly.pdbx_strand_id
1 'polypeptide(L)'
;MTKQYDNQVLVSGRYFTEQELQDVKEIIRMFPKLSLTELANTVCENLDWVTPNGRNKTASCLQLLKKLEEKGSITLPAKQEDKIHDNRDRIEFGVHTRPAQLIEGSVSDFEPIGLELVRSRDGIRLWNEYVHRYHTLGYKRPFGAHQRYFITTGTRENHWDVFYLRQQPGR
;
A
#
# COMPACT_ATOMS: atom_id res chain seq x y z
N MET A 1 -26.12 34.01 22.28
CA MET A 1 -25.68 33.94 20.87
C MET A 1 -24.86 32.67 20.70
N THR A 2 -25.47 31.64 20.15
CA THR A 2 -24.92 30.29 19.99
C THR A 2 -23.82 30.30 18.93
N LYS A 3 -22.58 30.01 19.33
CA LYS A 3 -21.49 29.73 18.38
C LYS A 3 -21.77 28.40 17.69
N GLN A 4 -21.96 28.43 16.37
CA GLN A 4 -22.20 27.26 15.54
C GLN A 4 -20.84 26.57 15.27
N TYR A 5 -20.52 25.56 16.08
CA TYR A 5 -19.30 24.75 15.97
C TYR A 5 -19.58 23.43 15.25
N ASP A 6 -19.91 23.47 13.95
CA ASP A 6 -20.06 22.21 13.21
C ASP A 6 -19.68 22.31 11.72
N ASN A 7 -18.47 22.80 11.44
CA ASN A 7 -17.92 22.75 10.08
C ASN A 7 -16.48 22.23 10.03
N GLN A 8 -16.06 21.46 11.04
CA GLN A 8 -14.73 20.85 11.03
C GLN A 8 -14.74 19.62 10.13
N VAL A 9 -13.89 19.62 9.11
CA VAL A 9 -13.70 18.47 8.23
C VAL A 9 -12.50 17.67 8.73
N LEU A 10 -12.72 16.41 9.12
CA LEU A 10 -11.67 15.49 9.56
C LEU A 10 -11.33 14.49 8.44
N VAL A 11 -10.07 14.48 8.01
CA VAL A 11 -9.56 13.55 6.99
C VAL A 11 -8.17 13.06 7.38
N SER A 12 -7.97 11.74 7.39
CA SER A 12 -6.67 11.11 7.71
C SER A 12 -6.04 11.63 9.02
N GLY A 13 -6.87 11.91 10.04
CA GLY A 13 -6.45 12.41 11.34
C GLY A 13 -6.11 13.91 11.40
N ARG A 14 -6.28 14.68 10.31
CA ARG A 14 -6.11 16.14 10.27
C ARG A 14 -7.48 16.82 10.22
N TYR A 15 -7.69 17.79 11.11
CA TYR A 15 -8.81 18.74 11.03
C TYR A 15 -8.45 19.88 10.09
N PHE A 16 -9.42 20.30 9.29
CA PHE A 16 -9.30 21.46 8.40
C PHE A 16 -10.06 22.64 8.99
N THR A 17 -9.41 23.79 9.02
CA THR A 17 -9.98 25.08 9.38
C THR A 17 -10.83 25.64 8.24
N GLU A 18 -11.73 26.57 8.54
CA GLU A 18 -12.54 27.21 7.49
C GLU A 18 -11.67 27.94 6.46
N GLN A 19 -10.56 28.55 6.87
CA GLN A 19 -9.63 29.21 5.96
C GLN A 19 -9.00 28.21 4.98
N GLU A 20 -8.47 27.08 5.49
CA GLU A 20 -7.90 26.04 4.62
C GLU A 20 -8.95 25.47 3.66
N LEU A 21 -10.20 25.31 4.11
CA LEU A 21 -11.30 24.88 3.24
C LEU A 21 -11.63 25.92 2.17
N GLN A 22 -11.53 27.21 2.50
CA GLN A 22 -11.71 28.28 1.53
C GLN A 22 -10.58 28.30 0.50
N ASP A 23 -9.33 28.14 0.94
CA ASP A 23 -8.17 28.06 0.05
C ASP A 23 -8.30 26.88 -0.93
N VAL A 24 -8.78 25.72 -0.45
CA VAL A 24 -9.08 24.56 -1.30
C VAL A 24 -10.11 24.90 -2.38
N LYS A 25 -11.21 25.58 -2.02
CA LYS A 25 -12.25 26.01 -2.97
C LYS A 25 -11.68 26.97 -4.02
N GLU A 26 -10.81 27.89 -3.61
CA GLU A 26 -10.14 28.82 -4.52
C GLU A 26 -9.23 28.10 -5.51
N ILE A 27 -8.41 27.15 -5.05
CA ILE A 27 -7.53 26.33 -5.90
C ILE A 27 -8.37 25.59 -6.96
N ILE A 28 -9.48 24.96 -6.57
CA ILE A 28 -10.34 24.25 -7.52
C ILE A 28 -10.90 25.21 -8.59
N ARG A 29 -11.34 26.40 -8.17
CA ARG A 29 -11.87 27.43 -9.07
C ARG A 29 -10.80 27.96 -10.03
N MET A 30 -9.56 28.11 -9.57
CA MET A 30 -8.45 28.61 -10.38
C MET A 30 -7.97 27.60 -11.42
N PHE A 31 -8.08 26.30 -11.12
CA PHE A 31 -7.51 25.23 -11.94
C PHE A 31 -8.54 24.20 -12.43
N PRO A 32 -9.62 24.61 -13.13
CA PRO A 32 -10.70 23.71 -13.53
C PRO A 32 -10.30 22.66 -14.60
N LYS A 33 -9.14 22.85 -15.24
CA LYS A 33 -8.62 21.96 -16.29
C LYS A 33 -7.65 20.89 -15.77
N LEU A 34 -7.22 20.97 -14.52
CA LEU A 34 -6.34 19.96 -13.94
C LEU A 34 -7.08 18.64 -13.75
N SER A 35 -6.36 17.54 -13.90
CA SER A 35 -6.86 16.25 -13.44
C SER A 35 -7.08 16.27 -11.93
N LEU A 36 -7.97 15.41 -11.43
CA LEU A 36 -8.21 15.26 -9.99
C LEU A 36 -6.92 15.01 -9.20
N THR A 37 -5.99 14.26 -9.77
CA THR A 37 -4.69 13.96 -9.15
C THR A 37 -3.77 15.18 -9.08
N GLU A 38 -3.67 15.95 -10.17
CA GLU A 38 -2.89 17.19 -10.18
C GLU A 38 -3.47 18.22 -9.21
N LEU A 39 -4.80 18.37 -9.20
CA LEU A 39 -5.48 19.27 -8.28
C LEU A 39 -5.24 18.87 -6.81
N ALA A 40 -5.29 17.58 -6.49
CA ALA A 40 -4.96 17.09 -5.16
C ALA A 40 -3.48 17.34 -4.78
N ASN A 41 -2.55 17.27 -5.74
CA ASN A 41 -1.15 17.63 -5.51
C ASN A 41 -0.99 19.13 -5.24
N THR A 42 -1.60 19.99 -6.05
CA THR A 42 -1.58 21.44 -5.86
C THR A 42 -2.14 21.84 -4.50
N VAL A 43 -3.25 21.22 -4.08
CA VAL A 43 -3.81 21.44 -2.73
C VAL A 43 -2.84 20.97 -1.65
N CYS A 44 -2.25 19.78 -1.79
CA CYS A 44 -1.26 19.29 -0.83
C CYS A 44 -0.06 20.22 -0.70
N GLU A 45 0.44 20.77 -1.81
CA GLU A 45 1.56 21.73 -1.83
C GLU A 45 1.19 23.03 -1.12
N ASN A 46 0.02 23.60 -1.41
CA ASN A 46 -0.42 24.85 -0.78
C ASN A 46 -0.68 24.72 0.73
N LEU A 47 -1.08 23.54 1.19
CA LEU A 47 -1.40 23.27 2.60
C LEU A 47 -0.26 22.59 3.38
N ASP A 48 0.93 22.49 2.77
CA ASP A 48 2.08 21.71 3.26
C ASP A 48 1.68 20.30 3.76
N TRP A 49 0.72 19.66 3.07
CA TRP A 49 0.13 18.40 3.50
C TRP A 49 0.89 17.20 2.95
N VAL A 50 2.05 16.95 3.56
CA VAL A 50 2.99 15.91 3.16
C VAL A 50 3.05 14.71 4.13
N THR A 51 3.57 13.60 3.63
CA THR A 51 3.97 12.41 4.41
C THR A 51 5.28 12.67 5.15
N PRO A 52 5.65 11.84 6.15
CA PRO A 52 6.95 11.96 6.82
C PRO A 52 8.16 11.91 5.86
N ASN A 53 7.98 11.31 4.69
CA ASN A 53 9.01 11.23 3.64
C ASN A 53 8.95 12.42 2.66
N GLY A 54 8.23 13.50 2.99
CA GLY A 54 8.16 14.74 2.20
C GLY A 54 7.29 14.67 0.94
N ARG A 55 6.61 13.55 0.68
CA ARG A 55 5.71 13.42 -0.49
C ARG A 55 4.30 13.89 -0.15
N ASN A 56 3.62 14.54 -1.09
CA ASN A 56 2.21 14.94 -0.95
C ASN A 56 1.32 13.78 -0.49
N LYS A 57 0.38 14.05 0.43
CA LYS A 57 -0.66 13.09 0.84
C LYS A 57 -1.82 13.06 -0.16
N THR A 58 -1.52 12.88 -1.45
CA THR A 58 -2.49 12.96 -2.56
C THR A 58 -3.72 12.09 -2.33
N ALA A 59 -3.55 10.86 -1.84
CA ALA A 59 -4.69 9.97 -1.55
C ALA A 59 -5.61 10.51 -0.44
N SER A 60 -5.04 11.09 0.62
CA SER A 60 -5.81 11.74 1.69
C SER A 60 -6.48 13.02 1.19
N CYS A 61 -5.82 13.78 0.33
CA CYS A 61 -6.40 14.97 -0.28
C CYS A 61 -7.58 14.63 -1.19
N LEU A 62 -7.48 13.58 -2.01
CA LEU A 62 -8.60 13.10 -2.81
C LEU A 62 -9.80 12.70 -1.93
N GLN A 63 -9.58 12.17 -0.72
CA GLN A 63 -10.68 11.91 0.22
C GLN A 63 -11.31 13.20 0.75
N LEU A 64 -10.52 14.24 1.03
CA LEU A 64 -11.03 15.56 1.42
C LEU A 64 -11.90 16.15 0.32
N LEU A 65 -11.40 16.17 -0.91
CA LEU A 65 -12.11 16.70 -2.07
C LEU A 65 -13.46 15.98 -2.27
N LYS A 66 -13.47 14.66 -2.24
CA LYS A 66 -14.71 13.88 -2.33
C LYS A 66 -15.71 14.22 -1.21
N LYS A 67 -15.24 14.34 0.04
CA LYS A 67 -16.12 14.75 1.14
C LYS A 67 -16.71 16.14 0.93
N LEU A 68 -15.95 17.08 0.36
CA LEU A 68 -16.44 18.42 0.07
C LEU A 68 -17.46 18.43 -1.07
N GLU A 69 -17.26 17.59 -2.09
CA GLU A 69 -18.22 17.39 -3.17
C GLU A 69 -19.51 16.72 -2.68
N GLU A 70 -19.41 15.68 -1.87
CA GLU A 70 -20.56 15.00 -1.25
C GLU A 70 -21.39 15.94 -0.37
N LYS A 71 -20.73 16.91 0.28
CA LYS A 71 -21.39 17.99 1.04
C LYS A 71 -21.94 19.12 0.15
N GLY A 72 -21.78 19.05 -1.18
CA GLY A 72 -22.19 20.10 -2.12
C GLY A 72 -21.39 21.39 -2.01
N SER A 73 -20.22 21.37 -1.35
CA SER A 73 -19.38 22.56 -1.13
C SER A 73 -18.52 22.91 -2.34
N ILE A 74 -18.24 21.93 -3.21
CA ILE A 74 -17.47 22.07 -4.45
C ILE A 74 -18.06 21.15 -5.53
N THR A 75 -17.66 21.38 -6.78
CA THR A 75 -17.89 20.45 -7.90
C THR A 75 -16.55 20.06 -8.46
N LEU A 76 -16.22 18.76 -8.47
CA LEU A 76 -14.95 18.28 -8.99
C LEU A 76 -15.01 18.08 -10.51
N PRO A 77 -13.89 18.26 -11.22
CA PRO A 77 -13.84 17.95 -12.64
C PRO A 77 -14.13 16.46 -12.86
N ALA A 78 -14.76 16.16 -14.00
CA ALA A 78 -15.07 14.77 -14.37
C ALA A 78 -13.82 13.91 -14.30
N LYS A 79 -13.94 12.75 -13.65
CA LYS A 79 -12.84 11.81 -13.51
C LYS A 79 -12.38 11.37 -14.90
N GLN A 80 -11.15 11.74 -15.27
CA GLN A 80 -10.53 11.19 -16.46
C GLN A 80 -10.33 9.69 -16.22
N GLU A 81 -10.78 8.86 -17.16
CA GLU A 81 -10.52 7.43 -17.11
C GLU A 81 -9.01 7.23 -17.32
N ASP A 82 -8.28 7.12 -16.21
CA ASP A 82 -6.93 6.60 -16.25
C ASP A 82 -7.02 5.23 -16.92
N LYS A 83 -6.37 5.08 -18.07
CA LYS A 83 -6.15 3.76 -18.67
C LYS A 83 -5.57 2.90 -17.56
N ILE A 84 -6.33 1.91 -17.11
CA ILE A 84 -5.85 0.94 -16.14
C ILE A 84 -4.67 0.27 -16.82
N HIS A 85 -3.46 0.74 -16.51
CA HIS A 85 -2.27 -0.02 -16.77
C HIS A 85 -2.44 -1.25 -15.89
N ASP A 86 -2.84 -2.36 -16.51
CA ASP A 86 -2.76 -3.69 -15.91
C ASP A 86 -1.28 -4.04 -15.75
N ASN A 87 -0.60 -3.28 -14.91
CA ASN A 87 0.76 -3.54 -14.46
C ASN A 87 0.70 -4.54 -13.29
N ARG A 88 -0.24 -5.49 -13.36
CA ARG A 88 -0.11 -6.73 -12.62
C ARG A 88 1.04 -7.45 -13.31
N ASP A 89 2.26 -7.24 -12.81
CA ASP A 89 3.36 -8.17 -13.04
C ASP A 89 2.77 -9.56 -12.75
N ARG A 90 2.43 -10.30 -13.81
CA ARG A 90 1.91 -11.65 -13.67
C ARG A 90 3.01 -12.45 -13.01
N ILE A 91 2.68 -13.12 -11.91
CA ILE A 91 3.65 -13.95 -11.23
C ILE A 91 3.91 -15.14 -12.13
N GLU A 92 5.12 -15.21 -12.68
CA GLU A 92 5.59 -16.35 -13.45
C GLU A 92 6.31 -17.33 -12.54
N PHE A 93 6.07 -18.61 -12.80
CA PHE A 93 6.61 -19.70 -12.02
C PHE A 93 8.00 -20.10 -12.54
N GLY A 94 9.04 -19.68 -11.83
CA GLY A 94 10.43 -20.04 -12.09
C GLY A 94 10.83 -21.40 -11.53
N VAL A 95 12.07 -21.78 -11.86
CA VAL A 95 12.69 -23.03 -11.42
C VAL A 95 12.99 -23.06 -9.92
N HIS A 96 13.22 -21.88 -9.31
CA HIS A 96 13.63 -21.75 -7.92
C HIS A 96 12.53 -22.12 -6.92
N THR A 97 11.25 -21.97 -7.28
CA THR A 97 10.14 -22.33 -6.38
C THR A 97 9.47 -23.64 -6.75
N ARG A 98 10.11 -24.49 -7.58
CA ARG A 98 9.60 -25.84 -7.89
C ARG A 98 9.38 -26.64 -6.60
N PRO A 99 8.32 -27.47 -6.55
CA PRO A 99 8.12 -28.34 -5.40
C PRO A 99 9.38 -29.16 -5.12
N ALA A 100 9.94 -28.95 -3.93
CA ALA A 100 11.03 -29.74 -3.40
C ALA A 100 10.46 -30.93 -2.61
N GLN A 101 11.35 -31.84 -2.20
CA GLN A 101 10.97 -32.93 -1.32
C GLN A 101 10.42 -32.38 -0.01
N LEU A 102 9.36 -32.99 0.50
CA LEU A 102 8.81 -32.62 1.80
C LEU A 102 9.84 -32.94 2.89
N ILE A 103 10.17 -31.93 3.68
CA ILE A 103 11.04 -32.05 4.84
C ILE A 103 10.13 -32.04 6.08
N GLU A 104 10.21 -33.10 6.88
CA GLU A 104 9.42 -33.28 8.10
C GLU A 104 10.35 -33.53 9.28
N GLY A 105 10.05 -32.93 10.43
CA GLY A 105 10.86 -33.04 11.63
C GLY A 105 10.46 -32.00 12.67
N SER A 106 11.17 -32.00 13.79
CA SER A 106 11.08 -30.92 14.79
C SER A 106 11.90 -29.71 14.33
N VAL A 107 11.55 -28.51 14.78
CA VAL A 107 12.31 -27.29 14.43
C VAL A 107 13.79 -27.40 14.84
N SER A 108 14.07 -28.10 15.94
CA SER A 108 15.43 -28.32 16.44
C SER A 108 16.29 -29.18 15.51
N ASP A 109 15.68 -30.02 14.65
CA ASP A 109 16.40 -30.80 13.63
C ASP A 109 16.96 -29.92 12.50
N PHE A 110 16.51 -28.67 12.43
CA PHE A 110 16.85 -27.71 11.37
C PHE A 110 17.59 -26.47 11.90
N GLU A 111 18.03 -26.50 13.16
CA GLU A 111 18.80 -25.41 13.73
C GLU A 111 20.22 -25.32 13.11
N PRO A 112 20.78 -24.11 12.99
CA PRO A 112 20.18 -22.82 13.32
C PRO A 112 19.17 -22.33 12.26
N ILE A 113 18.11 -21.67 12.74
CA ILE A 113 17.13 -20.98 11.89
C ILE A 113 17.58 -19.54 11.64
N GLY A 114 17.71 -19.17 10.38
CA GLY A 114 18.00 -17.81 9.92
C GLY A 114 16.75 -17.09 9.41
N LEU A 115 16.75 -15.76 9.55
CA LEU A 115 15.78 -14.87 8.91
C LEU A 115 16.51 -13.91 7.98
N GLU A 116 16.24 -14.03 6.69
CA GLU A 116 16.81 -13.15 5.68
C GLU A 116 15.79 -12.12 5.23
N LEU A 117 16.10 -10.84 5.42
CA LEU A 117 15.20 -9.75 5.06
C LEU A 117 15.20 -9.50 3.55
N VAL A 118 14.03 -9.58 2.92
CA VAL A 118 13.89 -9.36 1.49
C VAL A 118 13.77 -7.88 1.17
N ARG A 119 14.79 -7.32 0.52
CA ARG A 119 14.84 -5.89 0.12
C ARG A 119 14.98 -5.68 -1.39
N SER A 120 15.65 -6.59 -2.09
CA SER A 120 15.90 -6.45 -3.53
C SER A 120 14.65 -6.72 -4.36
N ARG A 121 14.58 -6.12 -5.56
CA ARG A 121 13.45 -6.34 -6.48
C ARG A 121 13.29 -7.82 -6.84
N ASP A 122 14.41 -8.50 -7.13
CA ASP A 122 14.39 -9.91 -7.50
C ASP A 122 14.02 -10.81 -6.32
N GLY A 123 14.49 -10.49 -5.11
CA GLY A 123 14.07 -11.18 -3.90
C GLY A 123 12.57 -11.00 -3.62
N ILE A 124 12.03 -9.79 -3.84
CA ILE A 124 10.59 -9.54 -3.71
C ILE A 124 9.79 -10.37 -4.72
N ARG A 125 10.28 -10.48 -5.97
CA ARG A 125 9.65 -11.31 -7.01
C ARG A 125 9.64 -12.78 -6.62
N LEU A 126 10.78 -13.32 -6.19
CA LEU A 126 10.91 -14.69 -5.71
C LEU A 126 9.99 -14.96 -4.52
N TRP A 127 9.95 -14.04 -3.55
CA TRP A 127 9.07 -14.14 -2.38
C TRP A 127 7.59 -14.16 -2.78
N ASN A 128 7.17 -13.26 -3.68
CA ASN A 128 5.80 -13.22 -4.17
C ASN A 128 5.45 -14.53 -4.89
N GLU A 129 6.39 -15.11 -5.63
CA GLU A 129 6.22 -16.40 -6.31
C GLU A 129 6.01 -17.54 -5.31
N TYR A 130 6.84 -17.66 -4.27
CA TYR A 130 6.66 -18.66 -3.21
C TYR A 130 5.28 -18.54 -2.54
N VAL A 131 4.87 -17.31 -2.17
CA VAL A 131 3.55 -17.09 -1.60
C VAL A 131 2.44 -17.43 -2.59
N HIS A 132 2.59 -17.08 -3.87
CA HIS A 132 1.59 -17.41 -4.88
C HIS A 132 1.43 -18.91 -5.10
N ARG A 133 2.52 -19.66 -5.02
CA ARG A 133 2.50 -21.11 -5.23
C ARG A 133 1.99 -21.89 -4.02
N TYR A 134 2.41 -21.51 -2.81
CA TYR A 134 2.23 -22.33 -1.61
C TYR A 134 1.23 -21.79 -0.59
N HIS A 135 0.87 -20.50 -0.65
CA HIS A 135 -0.21 -19.96 0.18
C HIS A 135 -1.57 -20.30 -0.44
N THR A 136 -2.52 -20.74 0.37
CA THR A 136 -3.87 -21.17 -0.08
C THR A 136 -4.61 -20.10 -0.90
N LEU A 137 -4.49 -18.83 -0.50
CA LEU A 137 -5.05 -17.67 -1.21
C LEU A 137 -4.21 -17.14 -2.39
N GLY A 138 -3.02 -17.70 -2.60
CA GLY A 138 -1.97 -17.14 -3.44
C GLY A 138 -1.53 -15.74 -3.01
N TYR A 139 -0.61 -15.15 -3.77
CA TYR A 139 -0.15 -13.79 -3.50
C TYR A 139 -1.22 -12.75 -3.84
N LYS A 140 -1.43 -11.83 -2.89
CA LYS A 140 -2.16 -10.58 -3.07
C LYS A 140 -1.26 -9.43 -2.63
N ARG A 141 -1.37 -8.27 -3.29
CA ARG A 141 -0.59 -7.08 -2.90
C ARG A 141 -0.97 -6.68 -1.48
N PRO A 142 -0.03 -6.69 -0.52
CA PRO A 142 -0.33 -6.32 0.85
C PRO A 142 -0.66 -4.83 0.94
N PHE A 143 -1.59 -4.50 1.84
CA PHE A 143 -1.91 -3.12 2.22
C PHE A 143 -1.28 -2.81 3.58
N GLY A 144 -0.96 -1.54 3.82
CA GLY A 144 -0.32 -1.11 5.07
C GLY A 144 1.16 -1.52 5.19
N ALA A 145 1.71 -1.32 6.39
CA ALA A 145 3.09 -1.66 6.70
C ALA A 145 3.29 -3.18 6.74
N HIS A 146 4.30 -3.68 6.03
CA HIS A 146 4.58 -5.11 5.93
C HIS A 146 6.07 -5.35 5.68
N GLN A 147 6.57 -6.51 6.11
CA GLN A 147 7.93 -6.95 5.89
C GLN A 147 7.94 -8.31 5.20
N ARG A 148 8.91 -8.53 4.31
CA ARG A 148 9.16 -9.82 3.66
C ARG A 148 10.47 -10.40 4.18
N TYR A 149 10.48 -11.70 4.42
CA TYR A 149 11.66 -12.45 4.82
C TYR A 149 11.60 -13.88 4.29
N PHE A 150 12.76 -14.50 4.15
CA PHE A 150 12.92 -15.94 3.99
C PHE A 150 13.38 -16.55 5.32
N ILE A 151 12.93 -17.78 5.57
CA ILE A 151 13.40 -18.62 6.67
C ILE A 151 14.44 -19.56 6.07
N THR A 152 15.62 -19.66 6.67
CA THR A 152 16.71 -20.53 6.21
C THR A 152 17.19 -21.43 7.34
N THR A 153 17.80 -22.56 7.00
CA THR A 153 18.34 -23.55 7.95
C THR A 153 19.82 -23.77 7.69
N GLY A 154 20.59 -24.07 8.74
CA GLY A 154 22.04 -24.16 8.66
C GLY A 154 22.59 -25.39 7.94
N THR A 155 22.79 -25.30 6.63
CA THR A 155 23.97 -25.88 5.97
C THR A 155 24.44 -24.90 4.90
N ARG A 156 25.72 -24.50 4.94
CA ARG A 156 26.33 -23.54 4.01
C ARG A 156 26.59 -24.16 2.64
N GLU A 157 25.58 -24.74 2.02
CA GLU A 157 25.54 -24.99 0.59
C GLU A 157 24.32 -24.27 0.03
N ASN A 158 24.51 -23.61 -1.12
CA ASN A 158 23.55 -22.67 -1.72
C ASN A 158 22.26 -23.37 -2.17
N HIS A 159 21.42 -23.78 -1.23
CA HIS A 159 20.12 -24.37 -1.46
C HIS A 159 19.05 -23.53 -0.76
N TRP A 160 18.15 -22.95 -1.55
CA TRP A 160 17.07 -22.10 -1.07
C TRP A 160 15.91 -22.96 -0.60
N ASP A 161 16.03 -23.55 0.59
CA ASP A 161 14.89 -24.19 1.23
C ASP A 161 14.07 -23.10 1.95
N VAL A 162 13.12 -22.52 1.22
CA VAL A 162 12.17 -21.56 1.78
C VAL A 162 11.08 -22.33 2.52
N PHE A 163 11.15 -22.30 3.84
CA PHE A 163 10.13 -22.87 4.71
C PHE A 163 8.84 -22.04 4.65
N TYR A 164 7.72 -22.71 4.37
CA TYR A 164 6.39 -22.16 4.58
C TYR A 164 5.77 -22.83 5.81
N LEU A 165 5.50 -22.04 6.86
CA LEU A 165 4.74 -22.51 8.02
C LEU A 165 3.29 -22.76 7.60
N ARG A 166 2.96 -24.02 7.31
CA ARG A 166 1.57 -24.46 7.18
C ARG A 166 0.94 -24.46 8.57
N GLN A 167 0.19 -23.41 8.93
CA GLN A 167 -0.73 -23.51 10.06
C GLN A 167 -1.78 -24.57 9.72
N GLN A 168 -1.75 -25.67 10.47
CA GLN A 168 -2.82 -26.65 10.46
C GLN A 168 -4.09 -25.98 11.02
N PRO A 169 -5.27 -26.15 10.42
CA PRO A 169 -6.51 -25.75 11.06
C PRO A 169 -6.66 -26.56 12.36
N GLY A 170 -6.79 -25.85 13.48
CA GLY A 170 -7.04 -26.45 14.78
C GLY A 170 -8.27 -27.35 14.73
N ARG A 171 -8.15 -28.52 15.39
CA ARG A 171 -9.27 -29.40 15.70
C ARG A 171 -10.31 -28.70 16.56
#